data_AF-A0A1A8NTF9-F1
#
_entry.id   AF-A0A1A8NTF9-F1
#
_cell.length_a   1.000
_cell.length_b   1.000
_cell.length_c   1.000
_cell.angle_alpha   90.00
_cell.angle_beta   90.00
_cell.angle_gamma   90.00
#
_symmetry.space_group_name_H-M   'P 1'
#
loop_
_entity.id
_entity.type
_entity.pdbx_description
1 polymer ?
#
loop_
_entity_poly.entity_id
_entity_poly.type
_entity_poly.pdbx_seq_one_letter_code
_entity_poly.pdbx_strand_id
1 'polypeptide(L)'
;MASGVTKSTTSNGYPMKAQLQILVLSAKLKENKKNWFGPSPYVEVTVDGQSKKTEKCNNTHSPKWKHPLTVIVTPFSKLVFRVWSHQTLKSDVLLGMSTLDISDTLKSNDMKISEVVQTLQLYTDKDQTDVVGDLSVCLDGMTVDPEMFASAEADRNSTSNEES
;
A
#
# COMPACT_ATOMS: atom_id res chain seq x y z
N MET A 1 17.51 20.17 49.74
CA MET A 1 16.28 19.44 49.36
C MET A 1 15.62 20.23 48.24
N ALA A 2 15.53 19.66 47.04
CA ALA A 2 14.76 20.22 45.94
C ALA A 2 14.28 19.06 45.07
N SER A 3 13.09 18.56 45.38
CA SER A 3 12.39 17.55 44.59
C SER A 3 11.84 18.22 43.33
N GLY A 4 12.57 18.12 42.22
CA GLY A 4 12.04 18.40 40.90
C GLY A 4 11.29 17.17 40.39
N VAL A 5 9.97 17.12 40.64
CA VAL A 5 9.09 16.17 39.97
C VAL A 5 8.98 16.60 38.51
N THR A 6 9.73 15.94 37.63
CA THR A 6 9.46 16.01 36.20
C THR A 6 8.17 15.24 35.95
N LYS A 7 7.12 15.96 35.56
CA LYS A 7 5.90 15.36 35.01
C LYS A 7 6.31 14.51 33.81
N SER A 8 6.23 13.20 33.96
CA SER A 8 6.21 12.28 32.83
C SER A 8 4.94 12.59 32.05
N THR A 9 5.10 13.27 30.91
CA THR A 9 4.06 13.30 29.88
C THR A 9 3.72 11.85 29.58
N THR A 10 2.52 11.43 29.96
CA THR A 10 1.89 10.18 29.54
C THR A 10 1.80 10.20 28.02
N SER A 11 2.82 9.65 27.36
CA SER A 11 2.68 9.15 26.01
C SER A 11 1.73 7.96 26.13
N ASN A 12 0.46 8.17 25.82
CA ASN A 12 -0.49 7.07 25.66
C ASN A 12 0.05 6.19 24.53
N GLY A 13 0.73 5.12 24.93
CA GLY A 13 1.47 4.26 24.04
C GLY A 13 0.52 3.48 23.14
N TYR A 14 0.72 3.59 21.84
CA TYR A 14 0.31 2.54 20.93
C TYR A 14 1.35 2.38 19.83
N PRO A 15 2.23 1.37 19.88
CA PRO A 15 2.79 0.86 18.64
C PRO A 15 1.73 -0.04 18.00
N MET A 16 0.72 0.54 17.32
CA MET A 16 -0.23 -0.21 16.48
C MET A 16 0.43 -0.69 15.18
N LYS A 17 1.73 -1.01 15.22
CA LYS A 17 2.44 -1.48 14.04
C LYS A 17 2.20 -2.97 13.88
N ALA A 18 1.77 -3.38 12.70
CA ALA A 18 1.60 -4.77 12.32
C ALA A 18 2.54 -5.11 11.17
N GLN A 19 2.99 -6.37 11.14
CA GLN A 19 3.64 -6.92 9.98
C GLN A 19 2.56 -7.40 9.00
N LEU A 20 2.35 -6.66 7.91
CA LEU A 20 1.39 -7.02 6.88
C LEU A 20 2.08 -7.83 5.78
N GLN A 21 1.50 -8.98 5.45
CA GLN A 21 1.86 -9.76 4.28
C GLN A 21 1.03 -9.30 3.08
N ILE A 22 1.70 -9.09 1.96
CA ILE A 22 1.12 -8.67 0.70
C ILE A 22 1.52 -9.71 -0.34
N LEU A 23 0.58 -10.56 -0.73
CA LEU A 23 0.78 -11.46 -1.85
C LEU A 23 0.39 -10.73 -3.14
N VAL A 24 1.39 -10.35 -3.94
CA VAL A 24 1.16 -9.73 -5.25
C VAL A 24 0.79 -10.83 -6.25
N LEU A 25 -0.48 -10.88 -6.66
CA LEU A 25 -1.02 -12.00 -7.44
C LEU A 25 -0.75 -11.84 -8.93
N SER A 26 -1.36 -10.82 -9.54
CA SER A 26 -1.35 -10.63 -11.00
C SER A 26 -1.79 -9.22 -11.37
N ALA A 27 -1.54 -8.81 -12.62
CA ALA A 27 -2.14 -7.62 -13.20
C ALA A 27 -2.69 -7.90 -14.59
N LYS A 28 -3.60 -7.04 -15.04
CA LYS A 28 -4.02 -6.92 -16.45
C LYS A 28 -3.75 -5.50 -16.90
N LEU A 29 -2.80 -5.34 -17.81
CA LEU A 29 -2.39 -4.05 -18.35
C LEU A 29 -3.05 -3.83 -19.70
N LYS A 30 -3.49 -2.60 -19.99
CA LYS A 30 -3.99 -2.25 -21.32
C LYS A 30 -2.91 -2.49 -22.36
N GLU A 31 -3.28 -3.18 -23.43
CA GLU A 31 -2.42 -3.39 -24.57
C GLU A 31 -2.35 -2.14 -25.43
N ASN A 32 -1.14 -1.76 -25.84
CA ASN A 32 -0.95 -0.73 -26.85
C ASN A 32 -0.63 -1.41 -28.18
N LYS A 33 -1.61 -1.46 -29.09
CA LYS A 33 -1.50 -2.13 -30.40
C LYS A 33 -0.34 -1.64 -31.28
N LYS A 34 0.29 -0.51 -30.95
CA LYS A 34 1.47 0.02 -31.66
C LYS A 34 2.79 -0.67 -31.25
N ASN A 35 2.83 -1.32 -30.09
CA ASN A 35 4.02 -2.03 -29.61
C ASN A 35 3.84 -3.54 -29.81
N TRP A 36 4.69 -4.12 -30.66
CA TRP A 36 4.70 -5.57 -30.89
C TRP A 36 5.20 -6.38 -29.68
N PHE A 37 6.04 -5.76 -28.84
CA PHE A 37 6.55 -6.37 -27.61
C PHE A 37 5.82 -5.82 -26.40
N GLY A 38 5.41 -6.71 -25.51
CA GLY A 38 4.85 -6.36 -24.21
C GLY A 38 5.91 -5.88 -23.22
N PRO A 39 5.51 -5.27 -22.10
CA PRO A 39 6.42 -4.79 -21.08
C PRO A 39 7.07 -5.95 -20.32
N SER A 40 8.07 -5.63 -19.49
CA SER A 40 8.63 -6.57 -18.51
C SER A 40 8.26 -6.14 -17.08
N PRO A 41 7.02 -6.40 -16.63
CA PRO A 41 6.45 -5.73 -15.46
C PRO A 41 6.92 -6.32 -14.12
N TYR A 42 7.18 -5.45 -13.14
CA TYR A 42 7.31 -5.78 -11.72
C TYR A 42 6.50 -4.79 -10.87
N VAL A 43 6.19 -5.16 -9.63
CA VAL A 43 5.47 -4.28 -8.70
C VAL A 43 6.42 -3.78 -7.62
N GLU A 44 6.40 -2.48 -7.38
CA GLU A 44 6.97 -1.83 -6.21
C GLU A 44 5.85 -1.43 -5.25
N VAL A 45 5.98 -1.80 -3.99
CA VAL A 45 5.10 -1.39 -2.89
C VAL A 45 5.87 -0.46 -1.98
N THR A 46 5.37 0.77 -1.82
CA THR A 46 5.95 1.76 -0.89
C THR A 46 4.96 2.14 0.20
N VAL A 47 5.42 2.19 1.46
CA VAL A 47 4.63 2.58 2.63
C VAL A 47 5.54 2.99 3.78
N ASP A 48 5.23 4.09 4.47
CA ASP A 48 5.93 4.54 5.69
C ASP A 48 7.47 4.51 5.58
N GLY A 49 8.00 4.96 4.43
CA GLY A 49 9.45 4.98 4.15
C GLY A 49 10.06 3.63 3.72
N GLN A 50 9.29 2.54 3.68
CA GLN A 50 9.70 1.24 3.15
C GLN A 50 9.44 1.17 1.64
N SER A 51 10.29 0.42 0.93
CA SER A 51 10.07 0.00 -0.47
C SER A 51 10.39 -1.49 -0.60
N LYS A 52 9.46 -2.25 -1.20
CA LYS A 52 9.60 -3.68 -1.48
C LYS A 52 9.19 -3.95 -2.93
N LYS A 53 9.88 -4.85 -3.61
CA LYS A 53 9.67 -5.12 -5.04
C LYS A 53 9.53 -6.60 -5.32
N THR A 54 8.67 -6.95 -6.27
CA THR A 54 8.62 -8.30 -6.84
C THR A 54 9.72 -8.49 -7.87
N GLU A 55 9.96 -9.74 -8.24
CA GLU A 55 10.63 -10.05 -9.51
C GLU A 55 9.81 -9.56 -10.72
N LYS A 56 10.46 -9.40 -11.88
CA LYS A 56 9.78 -9.04 -13.13
C LYS A 56 9.24 -10.26 -13.87
N CYS A 57 8.09 -10.09 -14.52
CA CYS A 57 7.69 -10.94 -15.64
C CYS A 57 8.31 -10.39 -16.94
N ASN A 58 8.47 -11.23 -17.96
CA ASN A 58 9.05 -10.82 -19.25
C ASN A 58 7.97 -10.73 -20.32
N ASN A 59 7.99 -9.65 -21.11
CA ASN A 59 7.23 -9.49 -22.36
C ASN A 59 5.74 -9.88 -22.24
N THR A 60 5.01 -9.30 -21.28
CA THR A 60 3.60 -9.64 -21.03
C THR A 60 2.77 -8.47 -20.51
N HIS A 61 1.52 -8.38 -20.96
CA HIS A 61 0.49 -7.48 -20.43
C HIS A 61 -0.38 -8.14 -19.35
N SER A 62 -0.20 -9.44 -19.10
CA SER A 62 -0.96 -10.21 -18.09
C SER A 62 -0.02 -10.93 -17.12
N PRO A 63 0.83 -10.21 -16.37
CA PRO A 63 1.79 -10.82 -15.46
C PRO A 63 1.10 -11.54 -14.29
N LYS A 64 1.75 -12.63 -13.84
CA LYS A 64 1.36 -13.40 -12.66
C LYS A 64 2.62 -13.61 -11.82
N TRP A 65 2.68 -12.96 -10.66
CA TRP A 65 3.85 -13.01 -9.79
C TRP A 65 3.69 -14.06 -8.70
N LYS A 66 2.53 -14.08 -8.02
CA LYS A 66 2.29 -14.87 -6.79
C LYS A 66 3.44 -14.69 -5.79
N HIS A 67 3.90 -13.45 -5.64
CA HIS A 67 5.11 -13.13 -4.89
C HIS A 67 4.74 -12.48 -3.54
N PRO A 68 5.18 -13.07 -2.40
CA PRO A 68 4.91 -12.50 -1.09
C PRO A 68 5.89 -11.37 -0.76
N LEU A 69 5.36 -10.24 -0.31
CA LEU A 69 6.10 -9.12 0.26
C LEU A 69 5.65 -8.89 1.70
N THR A 70 6.56 -8.39 2.53
CA THR A 70 6.28 -8.07 3.93
C THR A 70 6.67 -6.64 4.23
N VAL A 71 5.75 -5.88 4.83
CA VAL A 71 5.93 -4.49 5.24
C VAL A 71 5.39 -4.27 6.65
N ILE A 72 5.93 -3.28 7.35
CA ILE A 72 5.42 -2.86 8.65
C ILE A 72 4.47 -1.68 8.46
N VAL A 73 3.22 -1.78 8.91
CA VAL A 73 2.18 -0.75 8.70
C VAL A 73 1.47 -0.40 10.00
N THR A 74 0.78 0.72 10.00
CA THR A 74 -0.19 1.14 11.02
C THR A 74 -1.61 1.06 10.45
N PRO A 75 -2.68 1.14 11.28
CA PRO A 75 -4.06 1.10 10.79
C PRO A 75 -4.41 2.26 9.85
N PHE A 76 -3.56 3.29 9.79
CA PHE A 76 -3.77 4.52 9.01
C PHE A 76 -2.71 4.69 7.92
N SER A 77 -1.92 3.65 7.64
CA SER A 77 -0.90 3.68 6.60
C SER A 77 -1.54 3.58 5.22
N LYS A 78 -0.90 4.20 4.23
CA LYS A 78 -1.32 4.14 2.81
C LYS A 78 -0.29 3.34 2.02
N LEU A 79 -0.72 2.21 1.46
CA LEU A 79 0.09 1.44 0.53
C LEU A 79 0.03 2.09 -0.84
N VAL A 80 1.19 2.36 -1.43
CA VAL A 80 1.28 2.80 -2.84
C VAL A 80 1.90 1.69 -3.66
N PHE A 81 1.14 1.20 -4.63
CA PHE A 81 1.56 0.19 -5.59
C PHE A 81 1.94 0.87 -6.89
N ARG A 82 3.14 0.60 -7.41
CA ARG A 82 3.60 1.03 -8.74
C ARG A 82 3.95 -0.19 -9.57
N VAL A 83 3.37 -0.29 -10.75
CA VAL A 83 3.74 -1.30 -11.74
C VAL A 83 4.73 -0.66 -12.70
N TRP A 84 5.94 -1.22 -12.76
CA TRP A 84 7.05 -0.72 -13.58
C TRP A 84 7.39 -1.71 -14.69
N SER A 85 7.78 -1.26 -15.87
CA SER A 85 8.45 -2.09 -16.87
C SER A 85 9.96 -1.92 -16.76
N HIS A 86 10.66 -3.02 -16.49
CA HIS A 86 12.11 -3.05 -16.48
C HIS A 86 12.70 -2.78 -17.87
N GLN A 87 13.74 -1.95 -17.94
CA GLN A 87 14.50 -1.64 -19.15
C GLN A 87 16.00 -1.91 -18.95
N THR A 88 16.65 -2.56 -19.92
CA THR A 88 18.08 -2.93 -19.78
C THR A 88 19.05 -1.76 -19.94
N LEU A 89 18.72 -0.80 -20.82
CA LEU A 89 19.62 0.29 -21.23
C LEU A 89 19.10 1.68 -20.87
N LYS A 90 17.95 1.76 -20.21
CA LYS A 90 17.26 3.01 -19.85
C LYS A 90 16.65 2.88 -18.47
N SER A 91 16.18 3.98 -17.91
CA SER A 91 15.33 3.95 -16.73
C SER A 91 14.05 3.16 -16.98
N ASP A 92 13.60 2.48 -15.93
CA ASP A 92 12.33 1.75 -15.95
C ASP A 92 11.16 2.70 -16.19
N VAL A 93 10.12 2.19 -16.85
CA VAL A 93 8.94 2.97 -17.25
C VAL A 93 7.79 2.66 -16.31
N LEU A 94 7.17 3.69 -15.72
CA LEU A 94 5.95 3.51 -14.93
C LEU A 94 4.80 3.11 -15.87
N LEU A 95 4.20 1.96 -15.61
CA LEU A 95 3.05 1.45 -16.36
C LEU A 95 1.73 1.86 -15.72
N GLY A 96 1.71 2.01 -14.39
CA GLY A 96 0.57 2.54 -13.66
C GLY A 96 0.78 2.47 -12.15
N MET A 97 -0.07 3.18 -11.40
CA MET A 97 -0.05 3.17 -9.93
C MET A 97 -1.46 3.03 -9.34
N SER A 98 -1.53 2.56 -8.11
CA SER A 98 -2.72 2.62 -7.26
C SER A 98 -2.33 2.87 -5.81
N THR A 99 -3.24 3.46 -5.04
CA THR A 99 -3.12 3.58 -3.58
C THR A 99 -4.20 2.74 -2.92
N LEU A 100 -3.87 2.12 -1.79
CA LEU A 100 -4.83 1.45 -0.91
C LEU A 100 -4.68 2.03 0.50
N ASP A 101 -5.81 2.42 1.09
CA ASP A 101 -5.86 2.85 2.48
C ASP A 101 -6.13 1.65 3.40
N ILE A 102 -5.23 1.42 4.36
CA ILE A 102 -5.38 0.32 5.32
C ILE A 102 -6.61 0.55 6.20
N SER A 103 -6.94 1.81 6.52
CA SER A 103 -8.08 2.14 7.36
C SER A 103 -9.40 1.75 6.71
N ASP A 104 -9.57 2.08 5.43
CA ASP A 104 -10.75 1.71 4.64
C ASP A 104 -10.86 0.19 4.48
N THR A 105 -9.72 -0.48 4.30
CA THR A 105 -9.66 -1.94 4.21
C THR A 105 -10.06 -2.60 5.52
N LEU A 106 -9.59 -2.09 6.66
CA LEU A 106 -10.00 -2.57 7.99
C LEU A 106 -11.50 -2.37 8.21
N LYS A 107 -12.02 -1.15 7.96
CA LYS A 107 -13.45 -0.83 8.13
C LYS A 107 -14.37 -1.70 7.29
N SER A 108 -13.95 -2.03 6.07
CA SER A 108 -14.72 -2.90 5.16
C SER A 108 -14.64 -4.39 5.50
N ASN A 109 -13.80 -4.79 6.46
CA ASN A 109 -13.56 -6.19 6.85
C ASN A 109 -13.60 -6.37 8.37
N ASP A 110 -14.54 -5.72 9.06
CA ASP A 110 -14.77 -5.87 10.51
C ASP A 110 -13.49 -5.67 11.37
N MET A 111 -12.70 -4.67 11.00
CA MET A 111 -11.42 -4.33 11.63
C MET A 111 -10.36 -5.45 11.58
N LYS A 112 -10.49 -6.36 10.61
CA LYS A 112 -9.57 -7.49 10.40
C LYS A 112 -9.22 -7.66 8.92
N ILE A 113 -7.92 -7.63 8.62
CA ILE A 113 -7.36 -8.01 7.32
C ILE A 113 -6.78 -9.42 7.47
N SER A 114 -7.54 -10.41 7.00
CA SER A 114 -7.06 -11.78 6.86
C SER A 114 -7.47 -12.36 5.52
N GLU A 115 -6.48 -12.72 4.72
CA GLU A 115 -6.64 -13.20 3.33
C GLU A 115 -7.60 -12.35 2.47
N VAL A 116 -7.53 -11.02 2.61
CA VAL A 116 -8.41 -10.08 1.88
C VAL A 116 -7.84 -9.82 0.50
N VAL A 117 -8.56 -10.27 -0.54
CA VAL A 117 -8.20 -10.01 -1.94
C VAL A 117 -8.75 -8.66 -2.40
N GLN A 118 -7.87 -7.83 -2.96
CA GLN A 118 -8.21 -6.53 -3.53
C GLN A 118 -7.85 -6.49 -5.01
N THR A 119 -8.74 -5.90 -5.81
CA THR A 119 -8.49 -5.58 -7.22
C THR A 119 -8.47 -4.07 -7.38
N LEU A 120 -7.29 -3.53 -7.65
CA LEU A 120 -6.99 -2.11 -7.68
C LEU A 120 -6.87 -1.62 -9.11
N GLN A 121 -7.60 -0.56 -9.47
CA GLN A 121 -7.43 0.08 -10.77
C GLN A 121 -6.08 0.81 -10.82
N LEU A 122 -5.36 0.66 -11.94
CA LEU A 122 -4.09 1.31 -12.17
C LEU A 122 -4.29 2.57 -13.02
N TYR A 123 -3.58 3.64 -12.66
CA TYR A 123 -3.63 4.94 -13.34
C TYR A 123 -2.24 5.42 -13.76
N THR A 124 -2.14 6.22 -14.84
CA THR A 124 -0.86 6.78 -15.34
C THR A 124 -0.24 7.83 -14.42
N ASP A 125 -1.07 8.53 -13.66
CA ASP A 125 -0.68 9.63 -12.79
C ASP A 125 -1.61 9.73 -11.58
N LYS A 126 -1.36 10.73 -10.73
CA LYS A 126 -2.11 10.96 -9.49
C LYS A 126 -3.51 11.54 -9.75
N ASP A 127 -3.75 12.09 -10.93
CA ASP A 127 -5.02 12.72 -11.28
C ASP A 127 -6.08 11.69 -11.68
N GLN A 128 -5.70 10.40 -11.73
CA GLN A 128 -6.59 9.24 -11.94
C GLN A 128 -7.48 9.37 -13.18
N THR A 129 -6.97 10.04 -14.21
CA THR A 129 -7.73 10.37 -15.42
C THR A 129 -7.83 9.19 -16.37
N ASP A 130 -6.75 8.41 -16.50
CA ASP A 130 -6.66 7.29 -17.43
C ASP A 130 -6.38 5.96 -16.71
N VAL A 131 -7.41 5.11 -16.63
CA VAL A 131 -7.25 3.72 -16.18
C VAL A 131 -6.40 2.97 -17.21
N VAL A 132 -5.30 2.36 -16.77
CA VAL A 132 -4.35 1.61 -17.63
C VAL A 132 -4.31 0.11 -17.34
N GLY A 133 -5.12 -0.35 -16.39
CA GLY A 133 -5.21 -1.77 -16.05
C GLY A 133 -5.78 -1.99 -14.65
N ASP A 134 -5.62 -3.21 -14.17
CA ASP A 134 -5.89 -3.59 -12.79
C ASP A 134 -4.74 -4.41 -12.20
N LEU A 135 -4.57 -4.31 -10.89
CA LEU A 135 -3.63 -5.09 -10.07
C LEU A 135 -4.41 -5.85 -9.00
N SER A 136 -4.18 -7.15 -8.88
CA SER A 136 -4.76 -7.98 -7.84
C SER A 136 -3.72 -8.34 -6.77
N VAL A 137 -4.07 -8.14 -5.51
CA VAL A 137 -3.24 -8.44 -4.33
C VAL A 137 -4.07 -9.15 -3.27
N CYS A 138 -3.45 -9.97 -2.43
CA CYS A 138 -4.04 -10.48 -1.19
C CYS A 138 -3.29 -9.87 0.00
N LEU A 139 -4.03 -9.38 0.99
CA LEU A 139 -3.50 -8.77 2.21
C LEU A 139 -3.84 -9.66 3.41
N ASP A 140 -2.86 -9.90 4.28
CA ASP A 140 -3.03 -10.70 5.50
C ASP A 140 -2.14 -10.18 6.64
N GLY A 141 -2.59 -10.38 7.89
CA GLY A 141 -1.77 -10.16 9.08
C GLY A 141 -2.08 -8.89 9.87
N MET A 142 -3.30 -8.36 9.79
CA MET A 142 -3.68 -7.20 10.61
C MET A 142 -5.06 -7.35 11.25
N THR A 143 -5.18 -7.00 12.53
CA THR A 143 -6.44 -6.90 13.25
C THR A 143 -6.33 -5.78 14.26
N VAL A 144 -7.39 -5.00 14.40
CA VAL A 144 -7.41 -3.84 15.29
C VAL A 144 -8.70 -3.89 16.12
N ASP A 145 -8.60 -3.54 17.39
CA ASP A 145 -9.78 -3.35 18.22
C ASP A 145 -10.58 -2.12 17.75
N PRO A 146 -11.91 -2.21 17.56
CA PRO A 146 -12.72 -1.11 17.06
C PRO A 146 -12.69 0.15 17.94
N GLU A 147 -12.67 0.00 19.27
CA GLU A 147 -12.66 1.14 20.20
C GLU A 147 -11.31 1.85 20.19
N MET A 148 -10.21 1.07 20.15
CA MET A 148 -8.87 1.62 19.98
C MET A 148 -8.71 2.34 18.64
N PHE A 149 -9.25 1.76 17.56
CA PHE A 149 -9.20 2.37 16.24
C PHE A 149 -9.97 3.70 16.20
N ALA A 150 -11.20 3.72 16.72
CA ALA A 150 -12.03 4.93 16.76
C ALA A 150 -11.38 6.05 17.59
N SER A 151 -10.79 5.69 18.73
CA SER A 151 -10.04 6.63 19.58
C SER A 151 -8.84 7.22 18.82
N ALA A 152 -8.05 6.37 18.18
CA ALA A 152 -6.88 6.80 17.41
C ALA A 152 -7.26 7.61 16.14
N GLU A 153 -8.41 7.33 15.53
CA GLU A 153 -8.93 8.10 14.39
C GLU A 153 -9.39 9.50 14.82
N ALA A 154 -10.08 9.62 15.95
CA ALA A 154 -10.52 10.89 16.49
C ALA A 154 -9.33 11.82 16.84
N ASP A 155 -8.28 11.28 17.46
CA ASP A 155 -7.06 12.02 17.81
C ASP A 155 -6.31 12.55 16.57
N ARG A 156 -6.38 11.83 15.44
CA ARG A 156 -5.77 12.26 14.17
C ARG A 156 -6.57 13.34 13.47
N ASN A 157 -7.89 13.33 13.61
CA ASN A 157 -8.77 14.36 13.03
C ASN A 157 -8.74 15.66 13.84
N SER A 158 -8.52 15.61 15.15
CA SER A 158 -8.36 16.82 15.97
C SER A 158 -7.06 17.55 15.67
N THR A 159 -5.94 16.82 15.54
CA THR A 159 -4.62 17.39 15.23
C THR A 159 -4.52 18.00 13.83
N SER A 160 -5.22 17.45 12.83
CA SER A 160 -5.23 18.01 11.47
C SER A 160 -6.03 19.31 11.34
N ASN A 161 -6.97 19.58 12.25
CA ASN A 161 -7.77 20.82 12.28
C ASN A 161 -7.09 21.98 13.03
N GLU A 162 -6.04 21.72 13.83
CA GLU A 162 -5.28 22.77 14.52
C GLU A 162 -4.12 23.33 13.68
N GLU A 163 -3.78 22.69 12.56
CA GLU A 163 -2.65 23.06 11.69
C GLU A 163 -3.09 23.74 10.36
N SER A 164 -4.37 24.11 10.23
CA SER A 164 -4.95 24.83 9.07
C SER A 164 -5.29 26.29 9.38
#